data_AF-A0A420WGC9-F1
#
_entry.id   AF-A0A420WGC9-F1
#
_cell.length_a   1.000
_cell.length_b   1.000
_cell.length_c   1.000
_cell.angle_alpha   90.00
_cell.angle_beta   90.00
_cell.angle_gamma   90.00
#
_symmetry.space_group_name_H-M   'P 1'
#
loop_
_entity.id
_entity.type
_entity.pdbx_description
1 polymer ?
#
loop_
_entity_poly.entity_id
_entity_poly.type
_entity_poly.pdbx_seq_one_letter_code
_entity_poly.pdbx_strand_id
1 'polypeptide(L)'
;MGAMQQTTLLLERTYSELFDLIVETRDYLQASQKARLRRQPARGDFMAPSGPRQDRGLDIERVRFMAARVDEAQLSCETMRMTSRLTQAMAWLMVQKAVHHGELTSAEASEERYRLGGQEVCLAERHSEALDMPPELRRLMDRSLSVYQRIERLDRMLDAN
;
A
#
# COMPACT_ATOMS: atom_id res chain seq x y z
N MET A 1 -13.55 -13.49 -31.09
CA MET A 1 -12.17 -12.95 -31.20
C MET A 1 -11.99 -11.56 -30.54
N GLY A 2 -12.98 -10.66 -30.54
CA GLY A 2 -12.81 -9.30 -29.96
C GLY A 2 -12.66 -9.20 -28.43
N ALA A 3 -13.36 -10.03 -27.65
CA ALA A 3 -13.31 -9.95 -26.18
C ALA A 3 -11.93 -10.34 -25.60
N MET A 4 -11.31 -11.38 -26.17
CA MET A 4 -10.01 -11.89 -25.73
C MET A 4 -8.85 -10.94 -26.08
N GLN A 5 -8.95 -10.17 -27.18
CA GLN A 5 -7.98 -9.12 -27.50
C GLN A 5 -8.12 -7.89 -26.57
N GLN A 6 -9.34 -7.55 -26.18
CA GLN A 6 -9.59 -6.45 -25.23
C GLN A 6 -9.05 -6.75 -23.84
N THR A 7 -9.20 -7.98 -23.36
CA THR A 7 -8.64 -8.40 -22.06
C THR A 7 -7.12 -8.35 -22.06
N THR A 8 -6.45 -8.78 -23.14
CA THR A 8 -4.98 -8.69 -23.26
C THR A 8 -4.49 -7.24 -23.24
N LEU A 9 -5.12 -6.34 -24.00
CA LEU A 9 -4.73 -4.92 -24.00
C LEU A 9 -4.94 -4.26 -22.63
N LEU A 10 -6.03 -4.64 -21.93
CA LEU A 10 -6.31 -4.17 -20.59
C LEU A 10 -5.30 -4.70 -19.57
N LEU A 11 -4.84 -5.94 -19.72
CA LEU A 11 -3.82 -6.56 -18.87
C LEU A 11 -2.48 -5.82 -19.02
N GLU A 12 -2.02 -5.60 -20.27
CA GLU A 12 -0.77 -4.89 -20.56
C GLU A 12 -0.79 -3.47 -20.00
N ARG A 13 -1.88 -2.72 -20.24
CA ARG A 13 -2.03 -1.37 -19.67
C ARG A 13 -2.01 -1.38 -18.13
N THR A 14 -2.67 -2.36 -17.53
CA THR A 14 -2.73 -2.51 -16.07
C THR A 14 -1.36 -2.86 -15.50
N TYR A 15 -0.58 -3.69 -16.20
CA TYR A 15 0.79 -4.03 -15.83
C TYR A 15 1.71 -2.81 -15.87
N SER A 16 1.73 -2.05 -16.95
CA SER A 16 2.54 -0.83 -17.04
C SER A 16 2.19 0.17 -15.95
N GLU A 17 0.89 0.41 -15.74
CA GLU A 17 0.43 1.32 -14.68
C GLU A 17 0.84 0.86 -13.28
N LEU A 18 0.73 -0.44 -12.99
CA LEU A 18 1.12 -0.98 -11.69
C LEU A 18 2.64 -0.90 -11.49
N PHE A 19 3.42 -1.22 -12.53
CA PHE A 19 4.88 -1.15 -12.47
C PHE A 19 5.36 0.27 -12.20
N ASP A 20 4.82 1.25 -12.92
CA ASP A 20 5.13 2.66 -12.71
C ASP A 20 4.76 3.09 -11.27
N LEU A 21 3.60 2.65 -10.78
CA LEU A 21 3.16 2.95 -9.42
C LEU A 21 4.05 2.30 -8.35
N ILE A 22 4.57 1.09 -8.57
CA ILE A 22 5.55 0.44 -7.69
C ILE A 22 6.83 1.26 -7.61
N VAL A 23 7.33 1.72 -8.76
CA VAL A 23 8.55 2.55 -8.84
C VAL A 23 8.34 3.88 -8.11
N GLU A 24 7.25 4.58 -8.40
CA GLU A 24 6.91 5.87 -7.76
C GLU A 24 6.74 5.72 -6.24
N THR A 25 6.08 4.65 -5.80
CA THR A 25 5.90 4.34 -4.38
C THR A 25 7.24 4.10 -3.69
N ARG A 26 8.12 3.29 -4.29
CA ARG A 26 9.45 3.03 -3.74
C ARG A 26 10.25 4.33 -3.59
N ASP A 27 10.25 5.15 -4.64
CA ASP A 27 11.05 6.38 -4.68
C ASP A 27 10.53 7.38 -3.63
N TYR A 28 9.20 7.49 -3.48
CA TYR A 28 8.57 8.28 -2.41
C TYR A 28 8.98 7.77 -1.01
N LEU A 29 8.87 6.47 -0.76
CA LEU A 29 9.18 5.90 0.55
C LEU A 29 10.66 6.07 0.91
N GLN A 30 11.58 5.90 -0.04
CA GLN A 30 13.00 6.15 0.17
C GLN A 30 13.28 7.63 0.47
N ALA A 31 12.65 8.56 -0.25
CA ALA A 31 12.78 9.99 0.01
C ALA A 31 12.24 10.37 1.40
N SER A 32 11.09 9.83 1.78
CA SER A 32 10.45 10.08 3.09
C SER A 32 11.31 9.56 4.26
N GLN A 33 11.89 8.37 4.13
CA GLN A 33 12.81 7.80 5.13
C GLN A 33 14.06 8.67 5.29
N LYS A 34 14.65 9.12 4.18
CA LYS A 34 15.82 10.01 4.20
C LYS A 34 15.50 11.35 4.85
N ALA A 35 14.33 11.92 4.58
CA ALA A 35 13.88 13.16 5.23
C ALA A 35 13.65 12.97 6.74
N ARG A 36 13.09 11.82 7.16
CA ARG A 36 12.86 11.48 8.56
C ARG A 36 14.17 11.31 9.33
N LEU A 37 15.17 10.64 8.74
CA LEU A 37 16.50 10.50 9.33
C LEU A 37 17.21 11.84 9.50
N ARG A 38 17.03 12.79 8.58
CA ARG A 38 17.57 14.16 8.70
C ARG A 38 16.92 14.98 9.81
N ARG A 39 15.65 14.70 10.13
CA ARG A 39 14.87 15.42 11.16
C ARG A 39 15.02 14.81 12.56
N GLN A 40 15.57 13.60 12.68
CA GLN A 40 15.81 12.99 13.99
C GLN A 40 16.88 13.82 14.72
N PRO A 41 16.58 14.34 15.93
CA PRO A 41 17.58 15.04 16.73
C PRO A 41 18.74 14.07 17.00
N ALA A 42 19.96 14.60 17.07
CA ALA A 42 21.12 13.79 17.42
C ALA A 42 20.84 13.08 18.74
N ARG A 43 21.27 11.81 18.86
CA ARG A 43 21.05 10.92 20.03
C ARG A 43 21.37 11.53 21.41
N GLY A 44 22.01 12.70 21.48
CA GLY A 44 22.35 13.44 22.70
C GLY A 44 21.37 14.54 23.15
N ASP A 45 20.38 14.95 22.34
CA ASP A 45 19.49 16.07 22.67
C ASP A 45 18.22 15.64 23.44
N PHE A 46 17.98 14.33 23.60
CA PHE A 46 16.88 13.82 24.42
C PHE A 46 17.29 13.81 25.91
N MET A 47 17.50 15.00 26.48
CA MET A 47 17.64 15.15 27.92
C MET A 47 16.24 15.37 28.50
N ALA A 48 15.69 14.34 29.16
CA ALA A 48 14.42 14.46 29.87
C ALA A 48 14.50 15.63 30.89
N PRO A 49 13.47 16.48 31.02
CA PRO A 49 13.47 17.54 32.01
C PRO A 49 13.55 16.94 33.41
N SER A 50 14.71 17.06 34.04
CA SER A 50 14.96 16.69 35.45
C SER A 50 14.36 17.76 36.37
N GLY A 51 13.03 17.89 36.36
CA GLY A 51 12.27 18.77 37.26
C GLY A 51 11.40 17.96 38.22
N PRO A 52 11.10 18.48 39.43
CA PRO A 52 10.30 17.75 40.41
C PRO A 52 8.88 17.49 39.86
N ARG A 53 8.40 16.26 40.03
CA ARG A 53 7.05 15.83 39.63
C ARG A 53 6.00 16.55 40.48
N GLN A 54 5.40 17.60 39.93
CA GLN A 54 4.19 18.22 40.48
C GLN A 54 2.92 17.56 39.85
N ASP A 55 1.85 17.56 40.63
CA ASP A 55 0.68 16.66 40.62
C ASP A 55 -0.28 16.75 39.41
N ARG A 56 -1.10 15.70 39.31
CA ARG A 56 -2.00 15.20 38.27
C ARG A 56 -2.95 16.23 37.62
N GLY A 57 -2.61 16.62 36.41
CA GLY A 57 -3.55 16.78 35.29
C GLY A 57 -3.11 15.85 34.14
N LEU A 58 -4.00 15.48 33.23
CA LEU A 58 -3.56 14.91 31.95
C LEU A 58 -2.70 15.95 31.25
N ASP A 59 -1.39 15.78 31.35
CA ASP A 59 -0.39 16.65 30.74
C ASP A 59 -0.66 16.70 29.23
N ILE A 60 -1.07 17.88 28.74
CA ILE A 60 -1.45 18.12 27.34
C ILE A 60 -0.28 17.77 26.40
N GLU A 61 0.97 17.94 26.85
CA GLU A 61 2.15 17.59 26.08
C GLU A 61 2.30 16.07 25.93
N ARG A 62 2.02 15.30 27.01
CA ARG A 62 1.98 13.83 26.96
C ARG A 62 0.87 13.32 26.04
N VAL A 63 -0.32 13.93 26.09
CA VAL A 63 -1.43 13.57 25.19
C VAL A 63 -1.04 13.82 23.73
N ARG A 64 -0.42 14.97 23.43
CA ARG A 64 0.07 15.30 22.08
C ARG A 64 1.15 14.32 21.60
N PHE A 65 2.09 13.96 22.47
CA PHE A 65 3.13 12.99 22.15
C PHE A 65 2.54 11.60 21.83
N MET A 66 1.56 11.14 22.62
CA MET A 66 0.87 9.89 22.34
C MET A 66 0.10 9.93 21.01
N ALA A 67 -0.62 11.01 20.73
CA ALA A 67 -1.34 11.19 19.46
C ALA A 67 -0.38 11.13 18.26
N ALA A 68 0.75 11.85 18.31
CA ALA A 68 1.74 11.81 17.23
C ALA A 68 2.33 10.41 16.98
N ARG A 69 2.50 9.59 18.02
CA ARG A 69 2.97 8.20 17.90
C ARG A 69 1.91 7.28 17.31
N VAL A 70 0.63 7.53 17.62
CA VAL A 70 -0.51 6.84 17.00
C VAL A 70 -0.58 7.18 15.52
N ASP A 71 -0.46 8.45 15.15
CA ASP A 71 -0.46 8.90 13.75
C ASP A 71 0.70 8.27 12.96
N GLU A 72 1.90 8.22 13.55
CA GLU A 72 3.09 7.59 12.94
C GLU A 72 2.91 6.08 12.73
N ALA A 73 2.31 5.38 13.70
CA ALA A 73 2.00 3.96 13.58
C ALA A 73 0.94 3.70 12.52
N GLN A 74 -0.12 4.51 12.50
CA GLN A 74 -1.19 4.43 11.51
C GLN A 74 -0.67 4.72 10.09
N LEU A 75 0.17 5.75 9.90
CA LEU A 75 0.84 6.05 8.64
C LEU A 75 1.68 4.88 8.12
N SER A 76 2.37 4.21 9.05
CA SER A 76 3.16 3.01 8.76
C SER A 76 2.25 1.84 8.34
N CYS A 77 1.11 1.65 9.01
CA CYS A 77 0.11 0.66 8.62
C CYS A 77 -0.50 0.94 7.24
N GLU A 78 -0.81 2.21 6.92
CA GLU A 78 -1.33 2.61 5.61
C GLU A 78 -0.30 2.35 4.50
N THR A 79 0.95 2.74 4.74
CA THR A 79 2.06 2.46 3.81
C THR A 79 2.21 0.96 3.58
N MET A 80 2.16 0.16 4.65
CA MET A 80 2.27 -1.30 4.54
C MET A 80 1.09 -1.87 3.74
N ARG A 81 -0.14 -1.38 3.95
CA ARG A 81 -1.31 -1.75 3.16
C ARG A 81 -1.13 -1.46 1.67
N MET A 82 -0.64 -0.27 1.32
CA MET A 82 -0.31 0.08 -0.06
C MET A 82 0.73 -0.87 -0.64
N THR A 83 1.82 -1.16 0.08
CA THR A 83 2.81 -2.13 -0.41
C THR A 83 2.20 -3.53 -0.61
N SER A 84 1.34 -3.99 0.31
CA SER A 84 0.62 -5.26 0.15
C SER A 84 -0.26 -5.27 -1.10
N ARG A 85 -1.03 -4.20 -1.38
CA ARG A 85 -1.83 -4.10 -2.62
C ARG A 85 -0.97 -4.26 -3.86
N LEU A 86 0.13 -3.52 -3.92
CA LEU A 86 1.03 -3.52 -5.07
C LEU A 86 1.67 -4.89 -5.28
N THR A 87 2.13 -5.53 -4.21
CA THR A 87 2.72 -6.88 -4.28
C THR A 87 1.69 -7.92 -4.72
N GLN A 88 0.50 -7.94 -4.11
CA GLN A 88 -0.56 -8.91 -4.46
C GLN A 88 -1.02 -8.73 -5.92
N ALA A 89 -1.23 -7.47 -6.34
CA ALA A 89 -1.56 -7.14 -7.72
C ALA A 89 -0.48 -7.59 -8.72
N MET A 90 0.80 -7.39 -8.37
CA MET A 90 1.91 -7.77 -9.25
C MET A 90 2.04 -9.28 -9.36
N ALA A 91 1.92 -10.01 -8.25
CA ALA A 91 1.94 -11.47 -8.23
C ALA A 91 0.85 -12.04 -9.15
N TRP A 92 -0.37 -11.54 -9.04
CA TRP A 92 -1.48 -11.95 -9.91
C TRP A 92 -1.21 -11.65 -11.39
N LEU A 93 -0.75 -10.43 -11.73
CA LEU A 93 -0.44 -10.08 -13.13
C LEU A 93 0.67 -10.96 -13.72
N MET A 94 1.66 -11.35 -12.92
CA MET A 94 2.73 -12.25 -13.37
C MET A 94 2.20 -13.64 -13.73
N VAL A 95 1.22 -14.16 -12.98
CA VAL A 95 0.50 -15.39 -13.34
C VAL A 95 -0.19 -15.23 -14.69
N GLN A 96 -0.93 -14.13 -14.88
CA GLN A 96 -1.65 -13.90 -16.13
C GLN A 96 -0.70 -13.76 -17.33
N LYS A 97 0.49 -13.18 -17.13
CA LYS A 97 1.54 -13.16 -18.15
C LYS A 97 2.05 -14.57 -18.47
N ALA A 98 2.29 -15.40 -17.47
CA ALA A 98 2.68 -16.79 -17.69
C ALA A 98 1.62 -17.57 -18.48
N VAL A 99 0.32 -17.34 -18.22
CA VAL A 99 -0.76 -17.89 -19.04
C VAL A 99 -0.70 -17.41 -20.48
N HIS A 100 -0.49 -16.10 -20.69
CA HIS A 100 -0.38 -15.53 -22.03
C HIS A 100 0.81 -16.09 -22.83
N HIS A 101 1.93 -16.35 -22.16
CA HIS A 101 3.12 -16.95 -22.77
C HIS A 101 3.01 -18.48 -22.93
N GLY A 102 1.92 -19.10 -22.47
CA GLY A 102 1.73 -20.55 -22.52
C GLY A 102 2.57 -21.33 -21.51
N GLU A 103 3.16 -20.66 -20.52
CA GLU A 103 3.91 -21.27 -19.41
C GLU A 103 2.96 -21.87 -18.34
N LEU A 104 1.76 -21.32 -18.21
CA LEU A 104 0.68 -21.82 -17.38
C LEU A 104 -0.59 -22.00 -18.22
N THR A 105 -1.40 -22.99 -17.88
CA THR A 105 -2.75 -23.12 -18.44
C THR A 105 -3.74 -22.21 -17.71
N SER A 106 -4.84 -21.87 -18.37
CA SER A 106 -5.92 -21.12 -17.72
C SER A 106 -6.49 -21.86 -16.51
N ALA A 107 -6.55 -23.20 -16.58
CA ALA A 107 -7.07 -24.03 -15.49
C ALA A 107 -6.15 -23.99 -14.25
N GLU A 108 -4.83 -24.03 -14.45
CA GLU A 108 -3.87 -23.88 -13.36
C GLU A 108 -3.97 -22.49 -12.74
N ALA A 109 -4.09 -21.43 -13.56
CA ALA A 109 -4.19 -20.06 -13.06
C ALA A 109 -5.46 -19.77 -12.24
N SER A 110 -6.53 -20.56 -12.41
CA SER A 110 -7.76 -20.46 -11.62
C SER A 110 -7.65 -21.11 -10.23
N GLU A 111 -6.55 -21.82 -9.93
CA GLU A 111 -6.35 -22.37 -8.59
C GLU A 111 -6.20 -21.26 -7.54
N GLU A 112 -6.74 -21.50 -6.34
CA GLU A 112 -6.78 -20.52 -5.24
C GLU A 112 -5.42 -19.87 -4.93
N ARG A 113 -4.32 -20.63 -5.05
CA ARG A 113 -2.96 -20.12 -4.81
C ARG A 113 -2.48 -19.06 -5.81
N TYR A 114 -3.11 -18.97 -6.97
CA TYR A 114 -2.77 -18.04 -8.05
C TYR A 114 -3.80 -16.90 -8.20
N ARG A 115 -4.91 -16.99 -7.46
CA ARG A 115 -5.91 -15.93 -7.38
C ARG A 115 -5.37 -14.68 -6.69
N LEU A 116 -6.03 -13.55 -6.93
CA LEU A 116 -5.70 -12.32 -6.24
C LEU A 116 -5.89 -12.49 -4.72
N GLY A 117 -4.83 -12.32 -3.95
CA GLY A 117 -4.85 -12.47 -2.50
C GLY A 117 -4.93 -11.15 -1.74
N GLY A 118 -5.12 -11.28 -0.42
CA GLY A 118 -4.94 -10.19 0.55
C GLY A 118 -6.09 -9.19 0.65
N GLN A 119 -7.30 -9.53 0.18
CA GLN A 119 -8.47 -8.66 0.16
C GLN A 119 -8.77 -8.05 1.55
N GLU A 120 -8.70 -8.86 2.61
CA GLU A 120 -8.94 -8.41 4.00
C GLU A 120 -8.03 -7.26 4.43
N VAL A 121 -6.77 -7.28 3.97
CA VAL A 121 -5.80 -6.23 4.27
C VAL A 121 -5.93 -5.09 3.26
N CYS A 122 -6.04 -5.41 1.97
CA CYS A 122 -5.96 -4.48 0.86
C CYS A 122 -7.20 -3.58 0.75
N LEU A 123 -8.39 -4.11 1.04
CA LEU A 123 -9.67 -3.39 0.94
C LEU A 123 -10.13 -2.83 2.29
N ALA A 124 -9.37 -3.02 3.37
CA ALA A 124 -9.72 -2.46 4.66
C ALA A 124 -9.82 -0.92 4.60
N GLU A 125 -11.02 -0.41 4.81
CA GLU A 125 -11.28 0.99 5.11
C GLU A 125 -10.90 1.24 6.58
N ARG A 126 -9.70 1.77 6.80
CA ARG A 126 -9.28 2.30 8.10
C ARG A 126 -9.30 3.82 8.04
N HIS A 127 -9.37 4.47 9.20
CA HIS A 127 -9.51 5.92 9.44
C HIS A 127 -8.38 6.80 8.83
N SER A 128 -8.07 6.64 7.56
CA SER A 128 -7.07 7.40 6.81
C SER A 128 -7.50 8.84 6.54
N GLU A 129 -8.80 9.13 6.69
CA GLU A 129 -9.35 10.49 6.63
C GLU A 129 -8.98 11.33 7.85
N ALA A 130 -8.80 10.70 9.02
CA ALA A 130 -8.41 11.38 10.25
C ALA A 130 -6.89 11.61 10.34
N LEU A 131 -6.11 10.96 9.48
CA LEU A 131 -4.67 11.11 9.43
C LEU A 131 -4.25 12.37 8.69
N ASP A 132 -3.37 13.15 9.31
CA ASP A 132 -2.61 14.21 8.63
C ASP A 132 -1.56 13.60 7.69
N MET A 133 -2.04 13.10 6.55
CA MET A 133 -1.24 12.40 5.56
C MET A 133 -0.72 13.38 4.49
N PRO A 134 0.58 13.34 4.15
CA PRO A 134 1.11 14.12 3.04
C PRO A 134 0.31 13.89 1.75
N PRO A 135 -0.01 14.94 0.97
CA PRO A 135 -0.87 14.82 -0.22
C PRO A 135 -0.38 13.79 -1.24
N GLU A 136 0.94 13.69 -1.40
CA GLU A 136 1.54 12.75 -2.35
C GLU A 136 1.37 11.28 -1.91
N LEU A 137 1.52 10.99 -0.62
CA LEU A 137 1.22 9.65 -0.11
C LEU A 137 -0.26 9.30 -0.27
N ARG A 138 -1.16 10.25 0.01
CA ARG A 138 -2.60 10.05 -0.21
C ARG A 138 -2.89 9.71 -1.67
N ARG A 139 -2.29 10.44 -2.61
CA ARG A 139 -2.41 10.15 -4.06
C ARG A 139 -1.92 8.75 -4.42
N LEU A 140 -0.79 8.30 -3.85
CA LEU A 140 -0.26 6.95 -4.08
C LEU A 140 -1.19 5.87 -3.49
N MET A 141 -1.71 6.10 -2.28
CA MET A 141 -2.69 5.22 -1.63
C MET A 141 -3.94 5.05 -2.50
N ASP A 142 -4.52 6.14 -2.99
CA ASP A 142 -5.74 6.12 -3.81
C ASP A 142 -5.52 5.40 -5.14
N ARG A 143 -4.38 5.66 -5.80
CA ARG A 143 -4.00 4.96 -7.04
C ARG A 143 -3.79 3.47 -6.80
N SER A 144 -3.13 3.09 -5.71
CA SER A 144 -2.91 1.67 -5.36
C SER A 144 -4.22 0.93 -5.14
N LEU A 145 -5.21 1.58 -4.49
CA LEU A 145 -6.53 1.02 -4.26
C LEU A 145 -7.30 0.85 -5.58
N SER A 146 -7.32 1.90 -6.41
CA SER A 146 -8.02 1.89 -7.71
C SER A 146 -7.50 0.78 -8.63
N VAL A 147 -6.17 0.62 -8.74
CA VAL A 147 -5.55 -0.43 -9.54
C VAL A 147 -5.87 -1.81 -8.96
N TYR A 148 -5.77 -1.99 -7.64
CA TYR A 148 -6.09 -3.26 -6.98
C TYR A 148 -7.55 -3.68 -7.20
N GLN A 149 -8.50 -2.76 -7.02
CA GLN A 149 -9.93 -3.02 -7.29
C GLN A 149 -10.20 -3.35 -8.75
N ARG A 150 -9.47 -2.74 -9.69
CA ARG A 150 -9.58 -3.08 -11.11
C ARG A 150 -9.09 -4.50 -11.37
N ILE A 151 -7.96 -4.89 -10.78
CA ILE A 151 -7.42 -6.25 -10.89
C ILE A 151 -8.35 -7.27 -10.24
N GLU A 152 -8.94 -6.95 -9.09
CA GLU A 152 -9.93 -7.82 -8.43
C GLU A 152 -11.16 -8.08 -9.31
N ARG A 153 -11.63 -7.07 -10.06
CA ARG A 153 -12.69 -7.27 -11.05
C ARG A 153 -12.23 -8.17 -12.20
N LEU A 154 -10.99 -8.02 -12.66
CA LEU A 154 -10.43 -8.86 -13.72
C LEU A 154 -10.26 -10.31 -13.28
N ASP A 155 -9.75 -10.54 -12.08
CA ASP A 155 -9.66 -11.87 -11.46
C ASP A 155 -11.02 -12.56 -11.43
N ARG A 156 -12.07 -11.87 -10.96
CA ARG A 156 -13.44 -12.40 -10.97
C ARG A 156 -14.00 -12.68 -12.36
N MET A 157 -13.65 -11.87 -13.36
CA MET A 157 -14.08 -12.09 -14.74
C MET A 157 -13.40 -13.29 -15.40
N LEU A 158 -12.14 -13.57 -15.04
CA LEU A 158 -11.38 -14.69 -15.59
C LEU A 158 -11.73 -16.02 -14.90
N ASP A 159 -12.15 -15.99 -13.64
CA ASP A 159 -12.64 -17.16 -12.90
C ASP A 159 -14.02 -17.64 -13.38
N ALA A 160 -14.87 -16.72 -13.86
CA ALA A 160 -16.22 -17.03 -14.31
C ALA A 160 -16.29 -17.68 -15.73
N ASN A 161 -15.15 -18.04 -16.31
CA ASN A 161 -14.99 -18.40 -17.72
C ASN A 161 -14.29 -19.76 -17.87
#